data_AF-A0A419YB03-F1
#
_entry.id   AF-A0A419YB03-F1
#
_cell.length_a   1.000
_cell.length_b   1.000
_cell.length_c   1.000
_cell.angle_alpha   90.00
_cell.angle_beta   90.00
_cell.angle_gamma   90.00
#
_symmetry.space_group_name_H-M   'P 1'
#
loop_
_entity.id
_entity.type
_entity.pdbx_description
1 polymer ?
#
loop_
_entity_poly.entity_id
_entity_poly.type
_entity_poly.pdbx_seq_one_letter_code
_entity_poly.pdbx_strand_id
1 'polypeptide(L)'
;MGPLEPNVPELILGLIVFFFLFAVLGKVLLPRIERTLAERFDRTEGGLLRAEEARAEAERIRREFQAELAGARHEAAAVRQAAAEEGAALIAALRAEGQQQRDRLVAEAQVQLAADTVLAEAALREDVIQVATELASRVVGEPVADLASTRAVAAEFRNRTTA
;
A
#
# COMPACT_ATOMS: atom_id res chain seq x y z
N MET A 1 38.17 95.14 60.57
CA MET A 1 37.29 93.95 60.55
C MET A 1 37.33 93.38 59.15
N GLY A 2 38.26 92.45 58.91
CA GLY A 2 38.74 92.08 57.58
C GLY A 2 37.82 91.08 56.86
N PRO A 3 37.54 91.23 55.55
CA PRO A 3 36.56 90.41 54.85
C PRO A 3 37.18 89.18 54.15
N LEU A 4 38.31 88.66 54.64
CA LEU A 4 39.05 87.55 54.03
C LEU A 4 39.44 86.46 55.05
N GLU A 5 38.64 86.26 56.09
CA GLU A 5 38.66 84.98 56.81
C GLU A 5 37.59 84.09 56.17
N PRO A 6 37.96 82.95 55.57
CA PRO A 6 36.95 82.02 55.07
C PRO A 6 36.08 81.61 56.26
N ASN A 7 34.77 81.81 56.15
CA ASN A 7 33.83 81.32 57.15
C ASN A 7 33.83 79.79 57.05
N VAL A 8 34.77 79.14 57.74
CA VAL A 8 35.04 77.69 57.71
C VAL A 8 33.74 76.87 57.87
N PRO A 9 32.77 77.26 58.71
CA PRO A 9 31.46 76.61 58.78
C PRO A 9 30.67 76.61 57.45
N GLU A 10 30.66 77.72 56.71
CA GLU A 10 29.95 77.81 55.42
C GLU A 10 30.64 76.96 54.34
N LEU A 11 31.98 76.92 54.36
CA LEU A 11 32.75 76.08 53.44
C LEU A 11 32.51 74.59 53.71
N ILE A 12 32.51 74.17 54.98
CA ILE A 12 32.22 72.79 55.38
C ILE A 12 30.79 72.41 55.00
N LEU A 13 29.82 73.29 55.28
CA LEU A 13 28.42 73.05 54.91
C LEU A 13 28.23 72.94 53.39
N GLY A 14 28.86 73.84 52.62
CA GLY A 14 28.85 73.78 51.16
C GLY A 14 29.46 72.48 50.62
N LEU A 15 30.55 72.00 51.24
CA LEU A 15 31.19 70.74 50.88
C LEU A 15 30.27 69.54 51.19
N ILE A 16 29.60 69.53 52.34
CA ILE A 16 28.64 68.49 52.71
C ILE A 16 27.48 68.44 51.71
N VAL A 17 26.91 69.60 51.36
CA VAL A 17 25.82 69.67 50.37
C VAL A 17 26.29 69.24 48.98
N PHE A 18 27.51 69.64 48.58
CA PHE A 18 28.10 69.22 47.32
C PHE A 18 28.27 67.70 47.24
N PHE A 19 28.87 67.07 48.27
CA PHE A 19 29.04 65.62 48.32
C PHE A 19 27.72 64.87 48.43
N PHE A 20 26.73 65.42 49.15
CA PHE A 20 25.39 64.84 49.19
C PHE A 20 24.73 64.86 47.80
N LEU A 21 24.76 66.00 47.11
CA LEU A 21 24.23 66.11 45.75
C LEU A 21 24.99 65.22 44.77
N PHE A 22 26.32 65.17 44.88
CA PHE A 22 27.17 64.29 44.06
C PHE A 22 26.86 62.81 44.31
N ALA A 23 26.64 62.40 45.57
CA ALA A 23 26.25 61.04 45.90
C ALA A 23 24.87 60.68 45.33
N VAL A 24 23.90 61.60 45.39
CA VAL A 24 22.58 61.41 44.76
C VAL A 24 22.71 61.32 43.24
N LEU A 25 23.53 62.17 42.62
CA LEU A 25 23.77 62.17 41.17
C LEU A 25 24.45 60.86 40.73
N GLY A 26 25.49 60.42 41.44
CA GLY A 26 26.19 59.17 41.21
C GLY A 26 25.30 57.94 41.41
N LYS A 27 24.48 57.94 42.47
CA LYS A 27 23.65 56.78 42.81
C LYS A 27 22.36 56.68 41.99
N VAL A 28 21.84 57.78 41.46
CA VAL A 28 20.53 57.81 40.77
C VAL A 28 20.64 58.09 39.28
N LEU A 29 21.51 59.03 38.86
CA LEU A 29 21.55 59.46 37.45
C LEU A 29 22.39 58.53 36.58
N LEU A 30 23.59 58.13 37.05
CA LEU A 30 24.45 57.16 36.35
C LEU A 30 23.71 55.85 36.01
N PRO A 31 23.06 55.14 36.96
CA PRO A 31 22.41 53.87 36.64
C PRO A 31 21.21 54.04 35.69
N ARG A 32 20.56 55.22 35.68
CA ARG A 32 19.49 55.52 34.71
C ARG A 32 20.05 55.67 33.30
N ILE A 33 21.18 56.36 33.14
CA ILE A 33 21.85 56.54 31.84
C ILE A 33 22.32 55.19 31.31
N GLU A 34 23.02 54.40 32.13
CA GLU A 34 23.48 53.06 31.77
C GLU A 34 22.33 52.15 31.33
N ARG A 35 21.21 52.13 32.07
CA ARG A 35 20.01 51.38 31.68
C ARG A 35 19.47 51.79 30.31
N THR A 36 19.34 53.09 30.05
CA THR A 36 18.81 53.55 28.75
C THR A 36 19.74 53.23 27.57
N LEU A 37 21.07 53.27 27.80
CA LEU A 37 22.05 52.89 26.79
C LEU A 37 22.00 51.37 26.54
N ALA A 38 21.96 50.56 27.59
CA ALA A 38 21.83 49.11 27.49
C ALA A 38 20.53 48.72 26.77
N GLU A 39 19.39 49.35 27.09
CA GLU A 39 18.11 49.09 26.43
C GLU A 39 18.11 49.49 24.95
N ARG A 40 18.84 50.54 24.55
CA ARG A 40 18.96 50.94 23.14
C ARG A 40 19.90 50.01 22.38
N PHE A 41 21.00 49.61 23.02
CA PHE A 41 21.96 48.66 22.47
C PHE A 41 21.32 47.29 22.26
N ASP A 42 20.64 46.74 23.28
CA ASP A 42 19.96 45.45 23.21
C ASP A 42 18.80 45.45 22.19
N ARG A 43 18.06 46.56 22.07
CA ARG A 43 17.01 46.68 21.05
C ARG A 43 17.53 46.69 19.61
N THR A 44 18.73 47.21 19.39
CA THR A 44 19.26 47.42 18.04
C THR A 44 20.16 46.25 17.65
N GLU A 45 21.19 45.97 18.46
CA GLU A 45 22.18 44.94 18.17
C GLU A 45 21.73 43.55 18.64
N GLY A 46 21.21 43.46 19.87
CA GLY A 46 20.60 42.22 20.38
C GLY A 46 19.35 41.82 19.60
N GLY A 47 18.60 42.80 19.09
CA GLY A 47 17.44 42.57 18.21
C GLY A 47 17.84 42.05 16.83
N LEU A 48 18.93 42.58 16.25
CA LEU A 48 19.45 42.14 14.96
C LEU A 48 20.01 40.71 15.04
N LEU A 49 20.81 40.41 16.06
CA LEU A 49 21.36 39.07 16.29
C LEU A 49 20.25 38.02 16.45
N ARG A 50 19.22 38.31 17.28
CA ARG A 50 18.06 37.42 17.42
C ARG A 50 17.28 37.25 16.12
N ALA A 51 17.17 38.29 15.30
CA ALA A 51 16.51 38.20 14.00
C ALA A 51 17.32 37.37 12.99
N GLU A 52 18.65 37.49 13.01
CA GLU A 52 19.54 36.68 12.18
C GLU A 52 19.53 35.21 12.60
N GLU A 53 19.59 34.92 13.90
CA GLU A 53 19.46 33.56 14.44
C GLU A 53 18.11 32.94 14.06
N ALA A 54 17.01 33.66 14.25
CA ALA A 54 15.68 33.18 13.88
C ALA A 54 15.55 32.94 12.36
N ARG A 55 16.16 33.79 11.53
CA ARG A 55 16.20 33.58 10.07
C ARG A 55 17.05 32.37 9.70
N ALA A 56 18.23 32.21 10.29
CA ALA A 56 19.11 31.09 10.03
C ALA A 56 18.46 29.76 10.45
N GLU A 57 17.76 29.74 11.58
CA GLU A 57 17.00 28.58 12.04
C GLU A 57 15.81 28.28 11.11
N ALA A 58 15.03 29.30 10.72
CA ALA A 58 13.94 29.12 9.76
C ALA A 58 14.45 28.57 8.41
N GLU A 59 15.59 29.05 7.92
CA GLU A 59 16.21 28.52 6.71
C GLU A 59 16.72 27.09 6.89
N ARG A 60 17.31 26.75 8.03
CA ARG A 60 17.76 25.39 8.35
C ARG A 60 16.56 24.44 8.33
N ILE A 61 15.50 24.78 9.05
CA ILE A 61 14.25 24.01 9.09
C ILE A 61 13.68 23.88 7.68
N ARG A 62 13.63 24.97 6.90
CA ARG A 62 13.13 24.91 5.52
C ARG A 62 13.95 23.95 4.65
N ARG A 63 15.28 23.96 4.78
CA ARG A 63 16.17 23.04 4.05
C ARG A 63 15.93 21.59 4.46
N GLU A 64 15.80 21.32 5.75
CA GLU A 64 15.49 19.98 6.28
C GLU A 64 14.14 19.47 5.76
N PHE A 65 13.08 20.29 5.85
CA PHE A 65 11.77 19.95 5.30
C PHE A 65 11.79 19.72 3.78
N GLN A 66 12.55 20.51 3.03
CA GLN A 66 12.69 20.31 1.58
C GLN A 66 13.43 19.01 1.26
N ALA A 67 14.46 18.66 2.03
CA ALA A 67 15.18 17.40 1.90
C ALA A 67 14.26 16.21 2.23
N GLU A 68 13.47 16.30 3.30
CA GLU A 68 12.49 15.29 3.69
C GLU A 68 11.41 15.11 2.60
N LEU A 69 10.86 16.20 2.07
CA LEU A 69 9.91 16.16 0.96
C LEU A 69 10.50 15.54 -0.31
N ALA A 70 11.76 15.84 -0.62
CA ALA A 70 12.46 15.23 -1.75
C ALA A 70 12.66 13.73 -1.53
N GLY A 71 13.06 13.33 -0.33
CA GLY A 71 13.18 11.92 0.08
C GLY A 71 11.85 11.17 -0.04
N ALA A 72 10.78 11.71 0.56
CA ALA A 72 9.45 11.14 0.50
C ALA A 72 8.91 11.00 -0.94
N ARG A 73 9.19 11.98 -1.81
CA ARG A 73 8.83 11.91 -3.24
C ARG A 73 9.60 10.81 -3.96
N HIS A 74 10.88 10.62 -3.64
CA HIS A 74 11.69 9.57 -4.22
C HIS A 74 11.21 8.18 -3.78
N GLU A 75 10.96 8.00 -2.47
CA GLU A 75 10.41 6.77 -1.93
C GLU A 75 9.02 6.46 -2.51
N ALA A 76 8.12 7.45 -2.58
CA ALA A 76 6.81 7.27 -3.21
C ALA A 76 6.92 6.90 -4.69
N ALA A 77 7.90 7.44 -5.43
CA ALA A 77 8.16 7.04 -6.81
C ALA A 77 8.68 5.61 -6.90
N ALA A 78 9.59 5.21 -6.03
CA ALA A 78 10.12 3.85 -5.96
C ALA A 78 9.02 2.83 -5.63
N VAL A 79 8.16 3.13 -4.65
CA VAL A 79 7.02 2.27 -4.28
C VAL A 79 6.04 2.13 -5.45
N ARG A 80 5.73 3.22 -6.16
CA ARG A 80 4.85 3.14 -7.35
C ARG A 80 5.46 2.29 -8.46
N GLN A 81 6.76 2.43 -8.69
CA GLN A 81 7.47 1.65 -9.70
C GLN A 81 7.48 0.15 -9.34
N ALA A 82 7.81 -0.18 -8.09
CA ALA A 82 7.78 -1.55 -7.59
C ALA A 82 6.38 -2.17 -7.70
N ALA A 83 5.33 -1.44 -7.30
CA ALA A 83 3.95 -1.92 -7.43
C ALA A 83 3.52 -2.12 -8.89
N ALA A 84 3.99 -1.29 -9.83
CA ALA A 84 3.71 -1.46 -11.25
C ALA A 84 4.39 -2.70 -11.83
N GLU A 85 5.66 -2.94 -11.46
CA GLU A 85 6.42 -4.11 -11.88
C GLU A 85 5.84 -5.40 -11.30
N GLU A 86 5.55 -5.42 -10.00
CA GLU A 86 4.92 -6.54 -9.31
C GLU A 86 3.53 -6.82 -9.86
N GLY A 87 2.72 -5.78 -10.08
CA GLY A 87 1.39 -5.91 -10.69
C GLY A 87 1.45 -6.48 -12.10
N ALA A 88 2.39 -6.03 -12.93
CA ALA A 88 2.59 -6.57 -14.27
C ALA A 88 3.03 -8.04 -14.25
N ALA A 89 3.95 -8.40 -13.35
CA ALA A 89 4.40 -9.77 -13.16
C ALA A 89 3.27 -10.68 -12.67
N LEU A 90 2.46 -10.21 -11.71
CA LEU A 90 1.30 -10.94 -11.21
C LEU A 90 0.26 -11.19 -12.29
N ILE A 91 -0.08 -10.18 -13.09
CA ILE A 91 -1.02 -10.32 -14.21
C ILE A 91 -0.48 -11.32 -15.24
N ALA A 92 0.81 -11.28 -15.55
CA ALA A 92 1.44 -12.24 -16.45
C ALA A 92 1.37 -13.68 -15.90
N ALA A 93 1.68 -13.85 -14.61
CA ALA A 93 1.59 -15.15 -13.92
C ALA A 93 0.16 -15.69 -13.92
N LEU A 94 -0.83 -14.89 -13.53
CA LEU A 94 -2.24 -15.27 -13.52
C LEU A 94 -2.76 -15.61 -14.92
N ARG A 95 -2.31 -14.90 -15.97
CA ARG A 95 -2.66 -15.24 -17.36
C ARG A 95 -2.07 -16.58 -17.78
N ALA A 96 -0.80 -16.84 -17.46
CA ALA A 96 -0.14 -18.10 -17.79
C ALA A 96 -0.80 -19.27 -17.06
N GLU A 97 -1.08 -19.11 -15.77
CA GLU A 97 -1.79 -20.11 -14.97
C GLU A 97 -3.21 -20.34 -15.52
N GLY A 98 -3.96 -19.27 -15.82
CA GLY A 98 -5.30 -19.38 -16.40
C GLY A 98 -5.31 -20.09 -17.76
N GLN A 99 -4.31 -19.85 -18.62
CA GLN A 99 -4.16 -20.60 -19.88
C GLN A 99 -3.88 -22.08 -19.60
N GLN A 100 -2.98 -22.39 -18.68
CA GLN A 100 -2.68 -23.78 -18.32
C GLN A 100 -3.90 -24.51 -17.74
N GLN A 101 -4.66 -23.85 -16.84
CA GLN A 101 -5.88 -24.42 -16.27
C GLN A 101 -6.95 -24.64 -17.34
N ARG A 102 -7.13 -23.67 -18.25
CA ARG A 102 -8.06 -23.81 -19.38
C ARG A 102 -7.67 -25.01 -20.26
N ASP A 103 -6.40 -25.11 -20.61
CA ASP A 103 -5.94 -26.17 -21.52
C ASP A 103 -6.08 -27.56 -20.87
N ARG A 104 -5.85 -27.67 -19.55
CA ARG A 104 -6.15 -28.89 -18.78
C ARG A 104 -7.64 -29.22 -18.80
N LEU A 105 -8.50 -28.24 -18.51
CA LEU A 105 -9.95 -28.44 -18.51
C LEU A 105 -10.47 -28.88 -19.89
N VAL A 106 -9.95 -28.28 -20.96
CA VAL A 106 -10.31 -28.67 -22.33
C VAL A 106 -9.86 -30.09 -22.65
N ALA A 107 -8.64 -30.48 -22.24
CA ALA A 107 -8.16 -31.85 -22.43
C ALA A 107 -9.02 -32.86 -21.66
N GLU A 108 -9.36 -32.58 -20.40
CA GLU A 108 -10.26 -33.41 -19.60
C GLU A 108 -11.65 -33.51 -20.23
N ALA A 109 -12.22 -32.39 -20.68
CA ALA A 109 -13.53 -32.37 -21.33
C ALA A 109 -13.53 -33.16 -22.64
N GLN A 110 -12.46 -33.13 -23.43
CA GLN A 110 -12.34 -33.93 -24.65
C GLN A 110 -12.30 -35.43 -24.34
N VAL A 111 -11.62 -35.84 -23.27
CA VAL A 111 -11.60 -37.25 -22.83
C VAL A 111 -13.00 -37.70 -22.40
N GLN A 112 -13.73 -36.86 -21.65
CA GLN A 112 -15.10 -37.17 -21.24
C GLN A 112 -16.05 -37.24 -22.44
N LEU A 113 -15.98 -36.28 -23.36
CA LEU A 113 -16.79 -36.28 -24.58
C LEU A 113 -16.55 -37.54 -25.42
N ALA A 114 -15.29 -37.97 -25.56
CA ALA A 114 -14.97 -39.20 -26.28
C ALA A 114 -15.59 -40.43 -25.61
N ALA A 115 -15.54 -40.52 -24.29
CA ALA A 115 -16.19 -41.59 -23.54
C ALA A 115 -17.72 -41.57 -23.69
N ASP A 116 -18.34 -40.40 -23.55
CA ASP A 116 -19.79 -40.20 -23.71
C ASP A 116 -20.26 -40.57 -25.12
N THR A 117 -19.45 -40.28 -26.14
CA THR A 117 -19.78 -40.64 -27.54
C THR A 117 -19.83 -42.16 -27.73
N VAL A 118 -18.89 -42.90 -27.13
CA VAL A 118 -18.88 -44.37 -27.18
C VAL A 118 -20.09 -44.95 -26.44
N LEU A 119 -20.43 -44.40 -25.27
CA LEU A 119 -21.60 -44.82 -24.52
C LEU A 119 -22.91 -44.53 -25.28
N ALA A 120 -23.01 -43.36 -25.90
CA ALA A 120 -24.18 -42.98 -26.71
C ALA A 120 -24.33 -43.86 -27.95
N GLU A 121 -23.23 -44.22 -28.63
CA GLU A 121 -23.29 -45.13 -29.78
C GLU A 121 -23.74 -46.54 -29.35
N ALA A 122 -23.24 -47.03 -28.21
CA ALA A 122 -23.65 -48.32 -27.66
C ALA A 122 -25.15 -48.33 -27.32
N ALA A 123 -25.66 -47.29 -26.65
CA ALA A 123 -27.07 -47.16 -26.33
C ALA A 123 -27.94 -47.08 -27.59
N LEU A 124 -27.53 -46.29 -28.60
CA LEU A 124 -28.27 -46.17 -29.86
C LEU A 124 -28.34 -47.52 -30.61
N ARG A 125 -27.28 -48.33 -30.59
CA ARG A 125 -27.30 -49.66 -31.19
C ARG A 125 -28.29 -50.58 -30.47
N GLU A 126 -28.35 -50.53 -29.15
CA GLU A 126 -29.30 -51.31 -28.35
C GLU A 126 -30.74 -50.91 -28.68
N ASP A 127 -31.03 -49.60 -28.71
CA ASP A 127 -32.35 -49.07 -29.07
C ASP A 127 -32.77 -49.48 -30.49
N VAL A 128 -31.86 -49.41 -31.47
CA VAL A 128 -32.14 -49.82 -32.86
C VAL A 128 -32.42 -51.31 -32.95
N ILE A 129 -31.68 -52.16 -32.23
CA ILE A 129 -31.95 -53.60 -32.17
C ILE A 129 -33.35 -53.82 -31.61
N GLN A 130 -33.70 -53.19 -30.49
CA GLN A 130 -35.01 -53.34 -29.85
C GLN A 130 -36.17 -52.92 -30.77
N VAL A 131 -36.06 -51.77 -31.45
CA VAL A 131 -37.08 -51.30 -32.41
C VAL A 131 -37.18 -52.24 -33.61
N ALA A 132 -36.07 -52.77 -34.10
CA ALA A 132 -36.06 -53.73 -35.20
C ALA A 132 -36.72 -55.07 -34.83
N THR A 133 -36.47 -55.61 -33.63
CA THR A 133 -37.16 -56.81 -33.13
C THR A 133 -38.65 -56.57 -32.91
N GLU A 134 -39.05 -55.40 -32.42
CA GLU A 134 -40.47 -55.05 -32.27
C GLU A 134 -41.18 -54.99 -33.63
N LEU A 135 -40.59 -54.32 -34.62
CA LEU A 135 -41.14 -54.23 -35.97
C LEU A 135 -41.21 -55.62 -36.64
N ALA A 136 -40.17 -56.44 -36.51
CA ALA A 136 -40.16 -57.81 -37.01
C ALA A 136 -41.27 -58.66 -36.38
N SER A 137 -41.48 -58.54 -35.06
CA SER A 137 -42.56 -59.23 -34.35
C SER A 137 -43.95 -58.81 -34.85
N ARG A 138 -44.15 -57.52 -35.15
CA ARG A 138 -45.42 -57.00 -35.69
C ARG A 138 -45.69 -57.42 -37.14
N VAL A 139 -44.66 -57.52 -37.99
CA VAL A 139 -44.81 -57.95 -39.40
C VAL A 139 -45.02 -59.46 -39.52
N VAL A 140 -44.37 -60.26 -38.66
CA VAL A 140 -44.50 -61.73 -38.66
C VAL A 140 -45.80 -62.19 -37.96
N GLY A 141 -46.40 -61.33 -37.12
CA GLY A 141 -47.73 -61.58 -36.55
C GLY A 141 -47.77 -62.58 -35.39
N GLU A 142 -46.62 -62.98 -34.84
CA GLU A 142 -46.53 -63.95 -33.74
C GLU A 142 -45.28 -63.66 -32.85
N PRO A 143 -45.34 -63.86 -31.52
CA PRO A 143 -44.30 -63.36 -30.61
C PRO A 143 -42.99 -64.14 -30.77
N VAL A 144 -41.87 -63.42 -30.91
CA VAL A 144 -40.51 -63.97 -31.06
C VAL A 144 -39.94 -64.42 -29.70
N ALA A 145 -40.64 -65.33 -29.01
CA ALA A 145 -40.11 -66.05 -27.86
C ALA A 145 -39.29 -67.30 -28.27
N ASP A 146 -39.33 -67.70 -29.54
CA ASP A 146 -38.90 -69.02 -29.98
C ASP A 146 -37.45 -69.10 -30.53
N LEU A 147 -36.72 -67.99 -30.56
CA LEU A 147 -35.31 -68.01 -31.02
C LEU A 147 -34.34 -68.65 -29.99
N ALA A 148 -34.75 -68.77 -28.71
CA ALA A 148 -34.03 -69.59 -27.74
C ALA A 148 -34.14 -71.09 -28.07
N SER A 149 -35.28 -71.52 -28.62
CA SER A 149 -35.54 -72.90 -29.05
C SER A 149 -34.71 -73.27 -30.28
N THR A 150 -34.44 -72.33 -31.20
CA THR A 150 -33.64 -72.62 -32.39
C THR A 150 -32.17 -72.92 -32.08
N ARG A 151 -31.58 -72.30 -31.03
CA ARG A 151 -30.23 -72.65 -30.57
C ARG A 151 -30.17 -74.02 -29.89
N ALA A 152 -31.20 -74.40 -29.15
CA ALA A 152 -31.30 -75.72 -28.51
C ALA A 152 -31.40 -76.85 -29.57
N VAL A 153 -32.21 -76.65 -30.61
CA VAL A 153 -32.38 -77.63 -31.70
C VAL A 153 -31.10 -77.75 -32.56
N ALA A 154 -30.38 -76.66 -32.80
CA ALA A 154 -29.10 -76.69 -33.51
C ALA A 154 -27.95 -77.33 -32.70
N ALA A 155 -28.00 -77.25 -31.36
CA ALA A 155 -27.07 -77.95 -30.48
C ALA A 155 -27.35 -79.47 -30.43
N GLU A 156 -28.63 -79.87 -30.46
CA GLU A 156 -29.03 -81.29 -30.48
C GLU A 156 -28.67 -81.98 -31.81
N PHE A 157 -28.82 -81.30 -32.94
CA PHE A 157 -28.40 -81.83 -34.26
C PHE A 157 -26.90 -82.10 -34.36
N ARG A 158 -26.09 -81.26 -33.71
CA ARG A 158 -24.62 -81.43 -33.69
C ARG A 158 -24.18 -82.64 -32.87
N ASN A 159 -24.95 -83.03 -31.85
CA ASN A 159 -24.58 -84.13 -30.96
C ASN A 159 -24.93 -85.52 -31.53
N ARG A 160 -25.95 -85.60 -32.42
CA ARG A 160 -26.39 -86.86 -33.06
C ARG A 160 -25.53 -87.35 -34.22
N THR A 161 -24.64 -86.52 -34.75
CA THR A 161 -23.79 -86.86 -35.93
C THR A 161 -22.38 -87.35 -35.55
N THR A 162 -22.09 -87.48 -34.25
CA THR A 162 -20.77 -87.88 -33.70
C THR A 162 -20.78 -89.21 -32.92
N ALA A 163 -21.71 -90.13 -33.22
CA ALA A 163 -21.73 -91.51 -32.72
C ALA A 163 -21.92 -92.48 -33.88
#